data_AF-A0A182RNS0-F1
#
_entry.id   AF-A0A182RNS0-F1
#
_cell.length_a   1.000
_cell.length_b   1.000
_cell.length_c   1.000
_cell.angle_alpha   90.00
_cell.angle_beta   90.00
_cell.angle_gamma   90.00
#
_symmetry.space_group_name_H-M   'P 1'
#
loop_
_entity.id
_entity.type
_entity.pdbx_description
1 polymer ?
#
loop_
_entity_poly.entity_id
_entity_poly.type
_entity_poly.pdbx_seq_one_letter_code
_entity_poly.pdbx_strand_id
1 'polypeptide(L)'
;MGKKIAAELKTRLQAINDEMEFYMELFNIPESVEDDGDESDYLLETDEATKKQHLKKMKDTEEDKAHRLEVKKNKVAGKHLGRKSKLGTDSNKAERKKLKKEKQLKEKLKSINMMAVKQEQQRSKLIEHKPLDVKKEKEPMFNAEGKIVFSKVQLDESDVRKKGIETDTRKLLKKAVDNKKHLAELKQSGELEKYAEIKKKQAWEKAMAKTLGQKVRDDPELLSKKLNKRKKQIKKSKESWKQRQQKIEHEQNQRQKERTANLKERAQKKKNTKLKKLAKKGRIIPGF
;
A
#
# COMPACT_ATOMS: atom_id res chain seq x y z
N MET A 1 -30.73 -1.11 -63.03
CA MET A 1 -30.58 -2.28 -62.14
C MET A 1 -30.23 -1.92 -60.68
N GLY A 2 -29.49 -0.85 -60.39
CA GLY A 2 -29.07 -0.50 -59.01
C GLY A 2 -30.18 -0.22 -57.98
N LYS A 3 -31.34 0.32 -58.39
CA LYS A 3 -32.45 0.63 -57.45
C LYS A 3 -33.10 -0.63 -56.84
N LYS A 4 -33.14 -1.74 -57.57
CA LYS A 4 -33.67 -3.02 -57.08
C LYS A 4 -32.72 -3.66 -56.06
N ILE A 5 -31.42 -3.60 -56.34
CA ILE A 5 -30.35 -4.09 -55.44
C ILE A 5 -30.35 -3.33 -54.11
N ALA A 6 -30.57 -2.00 -54.14
CA ALA A 6 -30.69 -1.19 -52.93
C ALA A 6 -31.92 -1.54 -52.08
N ALA A 7 -33.06 -1.87 -52.72
CA ALA A 7 -34.27 -2.30 -52.02
C ALA A 7 -34.10 -3.71 -51.41
N GLU A 8 -33.45 -4.63 -52.11
CA GLU A 8 -33.09 -5.96 -51.59
C GLU A 8 -32.10 -5.88 -50.42
N LEU A 9 -31.14 -4.95 -50.48
CA LEU A 9 -30.22 -4.73 -49.36
C LEU A 9 -30.95 -4.17 -48.13
N LYS A 10 -31.86 -3.22 -48.33
CA LYS A 10 -32.65 -2.63 -47.25
C LYS A 10 -33.54 -3.67 -46.56
N THR A 11 -34.20 -4.52 -47.35
CA THR A 11 -35.05 -5.60 -46.81
C THR A 11 -34.23 -6.64 -46.04
N ARG A 12 -33.03 -7.00 -46.51
CA ARG A 12 -32.11 -7.87 -45.77
C ARG A 12 -31.62 -7.26 -44.45
N LEU A 13 -31.26 -5.97 -44.46
CA LEU A 13 -30.84 -5.27 -43.24
C LEU A 13 -31.98 -5.19 -42.23
N GLN A 14 -33.21 -4.99 -42.71
CA GLN A 14 -34.39 -4.96 -41.86
C GLN A 14 -34.66 -6.33 -41.22
N ALA A 15 -34.57 -7.42 -42.00
CA ALA A 15 -34.70 -8.77 -41.46
C ALA A 15 -33.62 -9.12 -40.42
N ILE A 16 -32.38 -8.64 -40.59
CA ILE A 16 -31.30 -8.83 -39.61
C ILE A 16 -31.59 -8.06 -38.31
N ASN A 17 -32.09 -6.82 -38.41
CA ASN A 17 -32.47 -6.05 -37.23
C ASN A 17 -33.62 -6.72 -36.47
N ASP A 18 -34.63 -7.23 -37.18
CA ASP A 18 -35.76 -7.93 -36.57
C ASP A 18 -35.29 -9.22 -35.85
N GLU A 19 -34.34 -9.95 -36.44
CA GLU A 19 -33.74 -11.13 -35.80
C GLU A 19 -32.93 -10.76 -34.54
N MET A 20 -32.20 -9.65 -34.57
CA MET A 20 -31.47 -9.14 -33.42
C MET A 20 -32.41 -8.69 -32.29
N GLU A 21 -33.50 -8.00 -32.60
CA GLU A 21 -34.54 -7.63 -31.63
C GLU A 21 -35.18 -8.87 -31.01
N PHE A 22 -35.50 -9.88 -31.82
CA PHE A 22 -36.01 -11.16 -31.33
C PHE A 22 -35.05 -11.83 -30.34
N TYR A 23 -33.74 -11.85 -30.62
CA TYR A 23 -32.77 -12.40 -29.66
C TYR A 23 -32.65 -11.54 -28.39
N MET A 24 -32.70 -10.21 -28.50
CA MET A 24 -32.67 -9.32 -27.33
C MET A 24 -33.85 -9.57 -26.39
N GLU A 25 -35.03 -9.78 -26.96
CA GLU A 25 -36.27 -10.10 -26.23
C GLU A 25 -36.25 -11.53 -25.66
N LEU A 26 -35.77 -12.52 -26.43
CA LEU A 26 -35.68 -13.91 -25.98
C LEU A 26 -34.73 -14.09 -24.78
N PHE A 27 -33.65 -13.31 -24.75
CA PHE A 27 -32.63 -13.42 -23.70
C PHE A 27 -32.88 -12.48 -22.50
N ASN A 28 -33.93 -11.65 -22.51
CA ASN A 28 -34.24 -10.67 -21.45
C ASN A 28 -32.97 -9.99 -20.91
N ILE A 29 -32.11 -9.55 -21.82
CA ILE A 29 -30.86 -8.88 -21.45
C ILE A 29 -31.29 -7.58 -20.77
N PRO A 30 -30.99 -7.37 -19.47
CA PRO A 30 -31.36 -6.14 -18.82
C PRO A 30 -30.73 -4.99 -19.61
N GLU A 31 -31.55 -4.04 -20.07
CA GLU A 31 -31.06 -2.77 -20.58
C GLU A 31 -30.01 -2.28 -19.57
N SER A 32 -28.82 -1.97 -20.07
CA SER A 32 -27.77 -1.44 -19.21
C SER A 32 -28.37 -0.23 -18.50
N VAL A 33 -28.48 -0.32 -17.18
CA VAL A 33 -28.90 0.81 -16.34
C VAL A 33 -28.08 2.01 -16.80
N GLU A 34 -28.73 2.93 -17.51
CA GLU A 34 -28.22 4.26 -17.68
C GLU A 34 -28.10 4.78 -16.25
N ASP A 35 -26.85 4.90 -15.79
CA ASP A 35 -26.54 5.48 -14.51
C ASP A 35 -26.90 6.96 -14.63
N ASP A 36 -28.18 7.29 -14.45
CA ASP A 36 -28.70 8.65 -14.18
C ASP A 36 -28.16 9.19 -12.83
N GLY A 37 -26.99 8.72 -12.41
CA GLY A 37 -26.21 9.31 -11.36
C GLY A 37 -25.71 10.65 -11.87
N ASP A 38 -26.47 11.69 -11.57
CA ASP A 38 -26.06 13.09 -11.56
C ASP A 38 -24.52 13.19 -11.39
N GLU A 39 -23.80 13.54 -12.47
CA GLU A 39 -22.34 13.72 -12.45
C GLU A 39 -21.91 14.79 -11.43
N SER A 40 -22.85 15.57 -10.90
CA SER A 40 -22.68 16.51 -9.79
C SER A 40 -22.38 15.82 -8.45
N ASP A 41 -22.78 14.56 -8.22
CA ASP A 41 -22.44 13.79 -7.00
C ASP A 41 -20.96 13.30 -7.03
N TYR A 42 -20.31 13.40 -8.19
CA TYR A 42 -18.88 13.10 -8.39
C TYR A 42 -17.97 14.34 -8.36
N LEU A 43 -18.55 15.54 -8.32
CA LEU A 43 -17.81 16.80 -8.11
C LEU A 43 -17.80 17.11 -6.61
N LEU A 44 -16.64 16.90 -5.97
CA LEU A 44 -16.38 17.51 -4.67
C LEU A 44 -16.49 19.03 -4.83
N GLU A 45 -17.54 19.64 -4.25
CA GLU A 45 -17.58 21.08 -3.99
C GLU A 45 -16.30 21.45 -3.25
N THR A 46 -15.40 22.13 -3.95
CA THR A 46 -14.15 22.63 -3.41
C THR A 46 -14.41 23.94 -2.67
N ASP A 47 -15.22 23.87 -1.61
CA ASP A 47 -15.29 24.94 -0.64
C ASP A 47 -14.26 24.69 0.46
N GLU A 48 -13.29 25.60 0.46
CA GLU A 48 -12.28 25.88 1.47
C GLU A 48 -11.54 24.69 2.10
N ALA A 49 -10.23 24.65 1.83
CA ALA A 49 -9.27 23.86 2.58
C ALA A 49 -9.35 24.19 4.08
N THR A 50 -10.17 23.43 4.82
CA THR A 50 -10.17 23.44 6.28
C THR A 50 -8.78 23.03 6.75
N LYS A 51 -7.97 24.02 7.12
CA LYS A 51 -6.71 23.82 7.84
C LYS A 51 -7.05 22.99 9.07
N LYS A 52 -6.63 21.71 9.07
CA LYS A 52 -6.69 20.84 10.24
C LYS A 52 -6.04 21.58 11.40
N GLN A 53 -6.85 22.06 12.34
CA GLN A 53 -6.35 22.66 13.56
C GLN A 53 -5.53 21.61 14.29
N HIS A 54 -4.21 21.82 14.34
CA HIS A 54 -3.33 21.04 15.19
C HIS A 54 -3.66 21.41 16.63
N LEU A 55 -4.44 20.57 17.33
CA LEU A 55 -4.64 20.75 18.76
C LEU A 55 -3.26 20.74 19.44
N LYS A 56 -2.86 21.88 20.01
CA LYS A 56 -1.67 21.95 20.86
C LYS A 56 -1.88 20.96 22.01
N LYS A 57 -1.01 19.96 22.10
CA LYS A 57 -0.99 19.04 23.24
C LYS A 57 -0.81 19.87 24.51
N MET A 58 -1.78 19.80 25.41
CA MET A 58 -1.67 20.35 26.76
C MET A 58 -0.43 19.73 27.44
N LYS A 59 0.26 20.51 28.29
CA LYS A 59 1.40 19.98 29.05
C LYS A 59 0.85 18.99 30.07
N ASP A 60 1.29 17.72 29.98
CA ASP A 60 0.91 16.66 30.93
C ASP A 60 1.14 17.14 32.38
N THR A 61 0.10 17.14 33.21
CA THR A 61 0.19 17.37 34.67
C THR A 61 1.05 16.27 35.31
N GLU A 62 1.66 16.51 36.48
CA GLU A 62 2.53 15.52 37.11
C GLU A 62 1.82 14.19 37.43
N GLU A 63 0.53 14.26 37.75
CA GLU A 63 -0.34 13.09 37.96
C GLU A 63 -0.52 12.25 36.69
N ASP A 64 -0.66 12.88 35.53
CA ASP A 64 -0.76 12.18 34.23
C ASP A 64 0.55 11.47 33.87
N LYS A 65 1.68 12.08 34.22
CA LYS A 65 3.01 11.46 34.04
C LYS A 65 3.16 10.24 34.95
N ALA A 66 2.73 10.35 36.21
CA ALA A 66 2.77 9.26 37.18
C ALA A 66 1.88 8.09 36.73
N HIS A 67 0.63 8.37 36.35
CA HIS A 67 -0.29 7.35 35.82
C HIS A 67 0.25 6.69 34.56
N ARG A 68 0.86 7.45 33.63
CA ARG A 68 1.51 6.90 32.44
C ARG A 68 2.71 6.01 32.77
N LEU A 69 3.49 6.35 33.79
CA LEU A 69 4.61 5.54 34.26
C LEU A 69 4.11 4.25 34.91
N GLU A 70 3.03 4.30 35.69
CA GLU A 70 2.44 3.14 36.32
C GLU A 70 1.82 2.17 35.31
N VAL A 71 1.09 2.69 34.31
CA VAL A 71 0.60 1.90 33.18
C VAL A 71 1.76 1.26 32.41
N LYS A 72 2.88 1.98 32.21
CA LYS A 72 4.08 1.40 31.59
C LYS A 72 4.70 0.30 32.44
N LYS A 73 4.83 0.49 33.76
CA LYS A 73 5.36 -0.52 34.69
C LYS A 73 4.50 -1.79 34.67
N ASN A 74 3.18 -1.64 34.78
CA ASN A 74 2.23 -2.76 34.73
C ASN A 74 2.26 -3.50 33.38
N LYS A 75 2.42 -2.76 32.27
CA LYS A 75 2.56 -3.36 30.93
C LYS A 75 3.88 -4.09 30.73
N VAL A 76 4.96 -3.64 31.36
CA VAL A 76 6.26 -4.33 31.36
C VAL A 76 6.20 -5.59 32.23
N ALA A 77 5.63 -5.50 33.43
CA ALA A 77 5.44 -6.64 34.33
C ALA A 77 4.55 -7.73 33.71
N GLY A 78 3.40 -7.36 33.13
CA GLY A 78 2.51 -8.29 32.44
C GLY A 78 3.16 -8.97 31.22
N LYS A 79 4.00 -8.25 30.47
CA LYS A 79 4.77 -8.83 29.35
C LYS A 79 5.89 -9.77 29.82
N HIS A 80 6.44 -9.56 31.02
CA HIS A 80 7.46 -10.43 31.61
C HIS A 80 6.83 -11.74 32.13
N LEU A 81 5.69 -11.64 32.82
CA LEU A 81 4.88 -12.79 33.26
C LEU A 81 4.39 -13.63 32.08
N GLY A 82 3.89 -12.99 31.02
CA GLY A 82 3.45 -13.67 29.79
C GLY A 82 4.57 -14.28 28.95
N ARG A 83 5.84 -13.90 29.18
CA ARG A 83 7.01 -14.59 28.59
C ARG A 83 7.40 -15.80 29.41
N LYS A 84 7.37 -15.71 30.75
CA LYS A 84 7.69 -16.83 31.65
C LYS A 84 6.67 -17.97 31.50
N SER A 85 5.39 -17.67 31.32
CA SER A 85 4.36 -18.70 31.08
C SER A 85 4.44 -19.39 29.71
N LYS A 86 5.15 -18.80 28.73
CA LYS A 86 5.38 -19.40 27.40
C LYS A 86 6.72 -20.12 27.25
N LEU A 87 7.56 -20.13 28.28
CA LEU A 87 8.81 -20.91 28.31
C LEU A 87 8.60 -22.36 28.78
N GLY A 88 7.42 -22.71 29.30
CA GLY A 88 7.12 -24.04 29.83
C GLY A 88 6.60 -25.06 28.81
N THR A 89 6.65 -24.77 27.50
CA THR A 89 6.16 -25.70 26.46
C THR A 89 7.20 -25.79 25.34
N ASP A 90 7.85 -26.94 25.26
CA ASP A 90 8.84 -27.40 24.26
C ASP A 90 10.24 -26.76 24.33
N SER A 91 11.13 -27.32 25.15
CA SER A 91 12.59 -27.09 25.14
C SER A 91 13.18 -27.15 23.71
N ASN A 92 12.72 -28.11 22.91
CA ASN A 92 13.12 -28.32 21.51
C ASN A 92 12.79 -27.12 20.59
N LYS A 93 11.75 -26.34 20.90
CA LYS A 93 11.34 -25.18 20.10
C LYS A 93 12.22 -23.97 20.36
N ALA A 94 12.74 -23.83 21.58
CA ALA A 94 13.69 -22.78 21.95
C ALA A 94 15.07 -23.03 21.30
N GLU A 95 15.55 -24.28 21.32
CA GLU A 95 16.80 -24.68 20.67
C GLU A 95 16.73 -24.51 19.15
N ARG A 96 15.64 -24.96 18.51
CA ARG A 96 15.44 -24.78 17.07
C ARG A 96 15.43 -23.30 16.66
N LYS A 97 14.92 -22.40 17.51
CA LYS A 97 14.98 -20.94 17.29
C LYS A 97 16.38 -20.36 17.47
N LYS A 98 17.16 -20.84 18.45
CA LYS A 98 18.56 -20.43 18.64
C LYS A 98 19.42 -20.86 17.44
N LEU A 99 19.29 -22.12 17.04
CA LEU A 99 20.03 -22.70 15.91
C LEU A 99 19.69 -22.02 14.58
N LYS A 100 18.42 -21.60 14.39
CA LYS A 100 18.01 -20.82 13.21
C LYS A 100 18.63 -19.42 13.19
N LYS A 101 18.73 -18.74 14.34
CA LYS A 101 19.37 -17.43 14.45
C LYS A 101 20.88 -17.53 14.20
N GLU A 102 21.52 -18.57 14.70
CA GLU A 102 22.95 -18.83 14.49
C GLU A 102 23.25 -19.10 13.00
N LYS A 103 22.45 -19.94 12.34
CA LYS A 103 22.55 -20.17 10.89
C LYS A 103 22.42 -18.87 10.08
N GLN A 104 21.45 -18.02 10.42
CA GLN A 104 21.26 -16.72 9.76
C GLN A 104 22.45 -15.77 9.98
N LEU A 105 23.06 -15.78 11.17
CA LEU A 105 24.22 -14.95 11.46
C LEU A 105 25.45 -15.44 10.69
N LYS A 106 25.63 -16.77 10.60
CA LYS A 106 26.71 -17.40 9.84
C LYS A 106 26.57 -17.13 8.33
N GLU A 107 25.35 -17.15 7.79
CA GLU A 107 25.08 -16.75 6.40
C GLU A 107 25.38 -15.28 6.14
N LYS A 108 25.01 -14.38 7.06
CA LYS A 108 25.33 -12.95 6.95
C LYS A 108 26.84 -12.71 6.95
N LEU A 109 27.58 -13.35 7.86
CA LEU A 109 29.04 -13.25 7.90
C LEU A 109 29.69 -13.77 6.61
N LYS A 110 29.21 -14.90 6.07
CA LYS A 110 29.66 -15.42 4.76
C LYS A 110 29.36 -14.44 3.63
N SER A 111 28.19 -13.80 3.63
CA SER A 111 27.83 -12.80 2.61
C SER A 111 28.69 -11.54 2.68
N ILE A 112 29.04 -11.08 3.89
CA ILE A 112 29.96 -9.94 4.10
C ILE A 112 31.35 -10.30 3.62
N ASN A 113 31.88 -11.48 3.95
CA ASN A 113 33.18 -11.93 3.47
C ASN A 113 33.21 -12.08 1.94
N MET A 114 32.16 -12.62 1.32
CA MET A 114 32.05 -12.72 -0.14
C MET A 114 31.96 -11.34 -0.81
N MET A 115 31.28 -10.37 -0.18
CA MET A 115 31.26 -8.98 -0.65
C MET A 115 32.63 -8.31 -0.53
N ALA A 116 33.35 -8.53 0.57
CA ALA A 116 34.70 -8.01 0.77
C ALA A 116 35.69 -8.58 -0.26
N VAL A 117 35.69 -9.90 -0.46
CA VAL A 117 36.52 -10.57 -1.49
C VAL A 117 36.18 -10.07 -2.89
N LYS A 118 34.89 -9.87 -3.21
CA LYS A 118 34.48 -9.32 -4.51
C LYS A 118 34.93 -7.86 -4.69
N GLN A 119 34.91 -7.07 -3.63
CA GLN A 119 35.38 -5.68 -3.64
C GLN A 119 36.90 -5.61 -3.80
N GLU A 120 37.64 -6.54 -3.19
CA GLU A 120 39.09 -6.68 -3.34
C GLU A 120 39.48 -7.16 -4.75
N GLN A 121 38.75 -8.13 -5.32
CA GLN A 121 38.92 -8.55 -6.71
C GLN A 121 38.57 -7.46 -7.73
N GLN A 122 37.65 -6.55 -7.39
CA GLN A 122 37.36 -5.37 -8.23
C GLN A 122 38.46 -4.31 -8.11
N ARG A 123 39.06 -4.15 -6.91
CA ARG A 123 40.22 -3.28 -6.70
C ARG A 123 41.47 -3.81 -7.42
N SER A 124 41.74 -5.10 -7.38
CA SER A 124 42.89 -5.69 -8.09
C SER A 124 42.73 -5.59 -9.62
N LYS A 125 41.51 -5.75 -10.14
CA LYS A 125 41.20 -5.53 -11.58
C LYS A 125 41.30 -4.06 -12.03
N LEU A 126 41.36 -3.11 -11.10
CA LEU A 126 41.53 -1.67 -11.39
C LEU A 126 43.01 -1.23 -11.36
N ILE A 127 43.92 -2.10 -10.92
CA ILE A 127 45.37 -1.80 -10.83
C ILE A 127 46.08 -2.12 -12.15
N GLU A 128 45.57 -3.06 -12.94
CA GLU A 128 46.12 -3.40 -14.26
C GLU A 128 45.27 -2.76 -15.36
N HIS A 129 45.55 -1.48 -15.66
CA HIS A 129 45.46 -0.82 -16.98
C HIS A 129 45.15 0.68 -16.81
N LYS A 130 46.04 1.49 -17.41
CA LYS A 130 46.07 2.95 -17.65
C LYS A 130 46.65 3.85 -16.53
N PRO A 131 47.71 4.64 -16.83
CA PRO A 131 48.06 5.79 -16.02
C PRO A 131 47.00 6.87 -16.23
N LEU A 132 46.29 7.21 -15.15
CA LEU A 132 45.34 8.32 -15.09
C LEU A 132 46.01 9.48 -14.37
N ASP A 133 45.86 10.67 -14.95
CA ASP A 133 46.31 11.96 -14.43
C ASP A 133 46.22 12.06 -12.90
N VAL A 134 47.32 12.56 -12.32
CA VAL A 134 47.45 12.87 -10.91
C VAL A 134 46.38 13.88 -10.52
N LYS A 135 45.27 13.36 -10.00
CA LYS A 135 44.25 14.15 -9.34
C LYS A 135 44.89 14.68 -8.07
N LYS A 136 45.26 15.97 -8.07
CA LYS A 136 45.83 16.68 -6.91
C LYS A 136 45.05 16.30 -5.64
N GLU A 137 45.71 15.59 -4.75
CA GLU A 137 45.19 15.31 -3.41
C GLU A 137 45.03 16.66 -2.71
N LYS A 138 43.80 16.95 -2.27
CA LYS A 138 43.53 18.19 -1.54
C LYS A 138 44.19 18.04 -0.16
N GLU A 139 45.13 18.94 0.14
CA GLU A 139 45.77 18.99 1.45
C GLU A 139 44.73 19.14 2.57
N PRO A 140 44.90 18.47 3.72
CA PRO A 140 44.02 18.65 4.86
C PRO A 140 44.15 20.09 5.37
N MET A 141 43.10 20.88 5.21
CA MET A 141 43.05 22.23 5.77
C MET A 141 43.09 22.14 7.30
N PHE A 142 44.21 22.55 7.87
CA PHE A 142 44.39 22.74 9.30
C PHE A 142 43.89 24.12 9.71
N ASN A 143 43.15 24.21 10.82
CA ASN A 143 42.93 25.50 11.47
C ASN A 143 44.27 26.05 11.98
N ALA A 144 44.36 27.36 12.27
CA ALA A 144 45.58 28.02 12.76
C ALA A 144 46.23 27.34 13.99
N GLU A 145 45.50 26.49 14.71
CA GLU A 145 45.98 25.70 15.85
C GLU A 145 46.51 24.30 15.50
N GLY A 146 46.62 23.93 14.21
CA GLY A 146 47.16 22.62 13.84
C GLY A 146 46.31 21.44 14.32
N LYS A 147 44.97 21.59 14.36
CA LYS A 147 44.00 20.48 14.51
C LYS A 147 43.26 20.20 13.19
N ILE A 148 43.17 18.93 12.80
CA ILE A 148 42.40 18.49 11.61
C ILE A 148 40.93 18.68 11.92
N VAL A 149 40.32 19.71 11.33
CA VAL A 149 38.88 19.94 11.43
C VAL A 149 38.23 19.36 10.20
N PHE A 150 37.43 18.30 10.38
CA PHE A 150 36.52 17.83 9.35
C PHE A 150 35.52 18.96 9.08
N SER A 151 35.79 19.73 8.03
CA SER A 151 34.86 20.71 7.45
C SER A 151 33.46 20.10 7.44
N LYS A 152 32.55 20.73 8.19
CA LYS A 152 31.14 20.36 8.21
C LYS A 152 30.66 20.52 6.78
N VAL A 153 30.41 19.40 6.10
CA VAL A 153 29.97 19.31 4.70
C VAL A 153 29.07 20.50 4.34
N GLN A 154 29.64 21.50 3.68
CA GLN A 154 28.89 22.54 3.03
C GLN A 154 28.37 21.89 1.74
N LEU A 155 27.12 21.46 1.77
CA LEU A 155 26.41 21.12 0.54
C LEU A 155 26.23 22.44 -0.20
N ASP A 156 26.97 22.61 -1.29
CA ASP A 156 26.77 23.72 -2.22
C ASP A 156 25.27 23.80 -2.55
N GLU A 157 24.69 25.00 -2.49
CA GLU A 157 23.26 25.24 -2.80
C GLU A 157 22.88 24.83 -4.24
N SER A 158 23.89 24.56 -5.08
CA SER A 158 23.76 24.01 -6.43
C SER A 158 23.54 22.48 -6.48
N ASP A 159 23.68 21.75 -5.38
CA ASP A 159 23.33 20.32 -5.29
C ASP A 159 21.81 20.14 -5.08
N VAL A 160 21.03 20.80 -5.94
CA VAL A 160 19.58 20.61 -5.99
C VAL A 160 19.34 19.18 -6.43
N ARG A 161 18.86 18.34 -5.50
CA ARG A 161 18.54 16.93 -5.75
C ARG A 161 17.80 16.81 -7.09
N LYS A 162 18.47 16.28 -8.11
CA LYS A 162 17.85 16.03 -9.41
C LYS A 162 16.57 15.26 -9.16
N LYS A 163 15.42 15.79 -9.61
CA LYS A 163 14.12 15.15 -9.42
C LYS A 163 14.25 13.72 -9.96
N GLY A 164 14.09 12.75 -9.08
CA GLY A 164 14.20 11.33 -9.45
C GLY A 164 13.23 10.99 -10.59
N ILE A 165 13.56 9.91 -11.31
CA ILE A 165 12.72 9.41 -12.41
C ILE A 165 11.29 9.23 -11.91
N GLU A 166 10.31 9.77 -12.65
CA GLU A 166 8.92 9.76 -12.24
C GLU A 166 8.39 8.32 -12.15
N THR A 167 7.99 7.91 -10.95
CA THR A 167 7.61 6.51 -10.65
C THR A 167 6.10 6.30 -10.57
N ASP A 168 5.32 7.37 -10.61
CA ASP A 168 3.86 7.34 -10.49
C ASP A 168 3.21 6.77 -11.75
N THR A 169 2.56 5.61 -11.59
CA THR A 169 1.96 4.86 -12.70
C THR A 169 0.85 5.61 -13.42
N ARG A 170 0.11 6.47 -12.72
CA ARG A 170 -0.96 7.29 -13.32
C ARG A 170 -0.39 8.36 -14.24
N LYS A 171 0.65 9.06 -13.79
CA LYS A 171 1.32 10.09 -14.56
C LYS A 171 2.06 9.50 -15.76
N LEU A 172 2.72 8.35 -15.57
CA LEU A 172 3.33 7.60 -16.67
C LEU A 172 2.30 7.18 -17.72
N LEU A 173 1.11 6.74 -17.29
CA LEU A 173 0.03 6.37 -18.21
C LEU A 173 -0.46 7.60 -18.99
N LYS A 174 -0.65 8.74 -18.32
CA LYS A 174 -1.03 10.00 -18.97
C LYS A 174 0.00 10.39 -20.03
N LYS A 175 1.28 10.44 -19.67
CA LYS A 175 2.38 10.72 -20.62
C LYS A 175 2.40 9.77 -21.82
N ALA A 176 2.24 8.47 -21.58
CA ALA A 176 2.20 7.48 -22.65
C ALA A 176 1.01 7.67 -23.61
N VAL A 177 -0.16 8.05 -23.08
CA VAL A 177 -1.35 8.34 -23.88
C VAL A 177 -1.19 9.65 -24.64
N ASP A 178 -0.72 10.72 -23.99
CA ASP A 178 -0.51 12.03 -24.60
C ASP A 178 0.51 11.95 -25.74
N ASN A 179 1.61 11.21 -25.56
CA ASN A 179 2.59 10.95 -26.63
C ASN A 179 1.97 10.21 -27.82
N LYS A 180 1.10 9.23 -27.57
CA LYS A 180 0.40 8.51 -28.65
C LYS A 180 -0.59 9.41 -29.39
N LYS A 181 -1.31 10.28 -28.66
CA LYS A 181 -2.24 11.26 -29.25
C LYS A 181 -1.51 12.25 -30.13
N HIS A 182 -0.43 12.87 -29.63
CA HIS A 182 0.40 13.79 -30.40
C HIS A 182 0.95 13.15 -31.68
N LEU A 183 1.41 11.90 -31.61
CA LEU A 183 1.85 11.16 -32.80
C LEU A 183 0.70 10.84 -33.78
N ALA A 184 -0.53 10.64 -33.28
CA ALA A 184 -1.70 10.41 -34.12
C ALA A 184 -2.18 11.70 -34.79
N GLU A 185 -2.17 12.82 -34.06
CA GLU A 185 -2.51 14.16 -34.57
C GLU A 185 -1.56 14.57 -35.70
N LEU A 186 -0.25 14.40 -35.54
CA LEU A 186 0.74 14.65 -36.61
C LEU A 186 0.55 13.74 -37.83
N LYS A 187 0.04 12.53 -37.63
CA LYS A 187 -0.28 11.62 -38.74
C LYS A 187 -1.54 12.07 -39.48
N GLN A 188 -2.53 12.61 -38.75
CA GLN A 188 -3.79 13.11 -39.31
C GLN A 188 -3.61 14.45 -40.03
N SER A 189 -2.73 15.34 -39.53
CA SER A 189 -2.43 16.63 -40.16
C SER A 189 -1.63 16.52 -41.47
N GLY A 190 -1.18 15.31 -41.85
CA GLY A 190 -0.45 15.07 -43.09
C GLY A 190 1.05 15.35 -43.03
N GLU A 191 1.60 15.76 -41.89
CA GLU A 191 3.03 16.05 -41.70
C GLU A 191 3.85 14.75 -41.47
N LEU A 192 3.87 13.88 -42.48
CA LEU A 192 4.52 12.56 -42.43
C LEU A 192 6.02 12.61 -42.13
N GLU A 193 6.73 13.62 -42.63
CA GLU A 193 8.17 13.78 -42.42
C GLU A 193 8.49 14.10 -40.95
N LYS A 194 7.80 15.09 -40.36
CA LYS A 194 7.93 15.45 -38.95
C LYS A 194 7.51 14.29 -38.03
N TYR A 195 6.46 13.55 -38.39
CA TYR A 195 6.07 12.32 -37.69
C TYR A 195 7.21 11.29 -37.66
N ALA A 196 7.84 11.02 -38.82
CA ALA A 196 8.92 10.06 -38.93
C ALA A 196 10.15 10.50 -38.13
N GLU A 197 10.50 11.79 -38.16
CA GLU A 197 11.59 12.34 -37.37
C GLU A 197 11.35 12.23 -35.86
N ILE A 198 10.17 12.64 -35.38
CA ILE A 198 9.84 12.60 -33.95
C ILE A 198 9.83 11.15 -33.46
N LYS A 199 9.25 10.24 -34.25
CA LYS A 199 9.24 8.81 -33.93
C LYS A 199 10.65 8.23 -33.87
N LYS A 200 11.53 8.60 -34.80
CA LYS A 200 12.95 8.20 -34.79
C LYS A 200 13.68 8.77 -33.56
N LYS A 201 13.51 10.06 -33.25
CA LYS A 201 14.10 10.71 -32.06
C LYS A 201 13.66 9.99 -30.77
N GLN A 202 12.36 9.74 -30.60
CA GLN A 202 11.84 9.00 -29.44
C GLN A 202 12.39 7.57 -29.34
N ALA A 203 12.54 6.87 -30.47
CA ALA A 203 13.11 5.53 -30.50
C ALA A 203 14.59 5.54 -30.06
N TRP A 204 15.37 6.52 -30.52
CA TRP A 204 16.78 6.70 -30.14
C TRP A 204 16.94 7.07 -28.67
N GLU A 205 16.14 8.02 -28.17
CA GLU A 205 16.13 8.38 -26.75
C GLU A 205 15.77 7.17 -25.86
N LYS A 206 14.78 6.37 -26.27
CA LYS A 206 14.40 5.14 -25.57
C LYS A 206 15.52 4.10 -25.57
N ALA A 207 16.24 3.96 -26.69
CA ALA A 207 17.39 3.06 -26.78
C ALA A 207 18.51 3.54 -25.85
N MET A 208 18.87 4.83 -25.88
CA MET A 208 19.89 5.40 -25.00
C MET A 208 19.51 5.31 -23.51
N ALA A 209 18.25 5.58 -23.16
CA ALA A 209 17.80 5.43 -21.77
C ALA A 209 17.94 3.97 -21.29
N LYS A 210 17.63 3.00 -22.14
CA LYS A 210 17.81 1.57 -21.81
C LYS A 210 19.29 1.21 -21.66
N THR A 211 20.19 1.71 -22.52
CA THR A 211 21.63 1.43 -22.40
C THR A 211 22.25 2.07 -21.16
N LEU A 212 21.76 3.25 -20.75
CA LEU A 212 22.11 3.90 -19.48
C LEU A 212 21.57 3.14 -18.24
N GLY A 213 20.80 2.07 -18.43
CA GLY A 213 20.21 1.28 -17.35
C GLY A 213 18.92 1.85 -16.77
N GLN A 214 18.35 2.89 -17.40
CA GLN A 214 17.07 3.45 -17.00
C GLN A 214 15.92 2.52 -17.40
N LYS A 215 15.05 2.21 -16.43
CA LYS A 215 13.85 1.40 -16.67
C LYS A 215 12.77 2.26 -17.34
N VAL A 216 12.70 2.20 -18.66
CA VAL A 216 11.68 2.86 -19.46
C VAL A 216 10.33 2.13 -19.33
N ARG A 217 9.25 2.84 -18.97
CA ARG A 217 7.93 2.24 -18.63
C ARG A 217 6.81 2.98 -19.35
N ASP A 218 6.71 2.80 -20.65
CA ASP A 218 5.83 3.62 -21.51
C ASP A 218 4.64 2.84 -22.09
N ASP A 219 4.55 1.54 -21.83
CA ASP A 219 3.49 0.71 -22.42
C ASP A 219 2.15 0.95 -21.69
N PRO A 220 1.13 1.53 -22.35
CA PRO A 220 -0.09 1.96 -21.67
C PRO A 220 -0.90 0.78 -21.12
N GLU A 221 -0.90 -0.37 -21.80
CA GLU A 221 -1.59 -1.58 -21.34
C GLU A 221 -0.97 -2.17 -20.07
N LEU A 222 0.36 -2.15 -19.96
CA LEU A 222 1.04 -2.65 -18.76
C LEU A 222 0.82 -1.70 -17.58
N LEU A 223 0.83 -0.39 -17.85
CA LEU A 223 0.56 0.65 -16.86
C LEU A 223 -0.90 0.58 -16.36
N SER A 224 -1.88 0.37 -17.24
CA SER A 224 -3.29 0.19 -16.87
C SER A 224 -3.50 -1.10 -16.08
N LYS A 225 -2.91 -2.23 -16.52
CA LYS A 225 -2.92 -3.50 -15.77
C LYS A 225 -2.32 -3.31 -14.36
N LYS A 226 -1.23 -2.57 -14.23
CA LYS A 226 -0.61 -2.27 -12.92
C LYS A 226 -1.54 -1.44 -12.02
N LEU A 227 -2.23 -0.45 -12.58
CA LEU A 227 -3.22 0.34 -11.84
C LEU A 227 -4.39 -0.54 -11.37
N ASN A 228 -4.90 -1.42 -12.23
CA ASN A 228 -5.98 -2.35 -11.90
C ASN A 228 -5.57 -3.35 -10.81
N LYS A 229 -4.34 -3.89 -10.86
CA LYS A 229 -3.78 -4.73 -9.79
C LYS A 229 -3.73 -3.97 -8.46
N ARG A 230 -3.28 -2.71 -8.47
CA ARG A 230 -3.27 -1.86 -7.27
C ARG A 230 -4.69 -1.62 -6.72
N LYS A 231 -5.67 -1.32 -7.59
CA LYS A 231 -7.08 -1.17 -7.19
C LYS A 231 -7.61 -2.46 -6.54
N LYS A 232 -7.36 -3.64 -7.13
CA LYS A 232 -7.76 -4.94 -6.56
C LYS A 232 -7.12 -5.20 -5.19
N GLN A 233 -5.84 -4.87 -5.02
CA GLN A 233 -5.16 -5.00 -3.72
C GLN A 233 -5.76 -4.09 -2.65
N ILE A 234 -6.08 -2.84 -3.01
CA ILE A 234 -6.73 -1.90 -2.09
C ILE A 234 -8.12 -2.41 -1.67
N LYS A 235 -8.93 -2.93 -2.62
CA LYS A 235 -10.24 -3.53 -2.31
C LYS A 235 -10.12 -4.69 -1.33
N LYS A 236 -9.23 -5.66 -1.60
CA LYS A 236 -8.95 -6.80 -0.70
C LYS A 236 -8.51 -6.34 0.69
N SER A 237 -7.66 -5.32 0.76
CA SER A 237 -7.25 -4.73 2.03
C SER A 237 -8.48 -4.16 2.76
N LYS A 238 -9.27 -3.31 2.11
CA LYS A 238 -10.47 -2.70 2.70
C LYS A 238 -11.45 -3.75 3.25
N GLU A 239 -11.71 -4.81 2.49
CA GLU A 239 -12.54 -5.93 2.92
C GLU A 239 -11.96 -6.65 4.15
N SER A 240 -10.65 -6.95 4.13
CA SER A 240 -9.99 -7.60 5.28
C SER A 240 -10.04 -6.76 6.56
N TRP A 241 -9.96 -5.43 6.43
CA TRP A 241 -10.09 -4.50 7.55
C TRP A 241 -11.53 -4.46 8.07
N LYS A 242 -12.53 -4.42 7.16
CA LYS A 242 -13.94 -4.49 7.53
C LYS A 242 -14.27 -5.79 8.28
N GLN A 243 -13.83 -6.93 7.75
CA GLN A 243 -14.00 -8.24 8.40
C GLN A 243 -13.34 -8.28 9.78
N ARG A 244 -12.16 -7.68 9.94
CA ARG A 244 -11.48 -7.59 11.23
C ARG A 244 -12.29 -6.76 12.23
N GLN A 245 -12.83 -5.62 11.81
CA GLN A 245 -13.67 -4.78 12.67
C GLN A 245 -14.94 -5.53 13.11
N GLN A 246 -15.64 -6.17 12.17
CA GLN A 246 -16.82 -6.99 12.46
C GLN A 246 -16.51 -8.13 13.43
N LYS A 247 -15.37 -8.81 13.25
CA LYS A 247 -14.94 -9.87 14.17
C LYS A 247 -14.70 -9.34 15.58
N ILE A 248 -14.02 -8.19 15.71
CA ILE A 248 -13.76 -7.57 17.01
C ILE A 248 -15.08 -7.17 17.69
N GLU A 249 -15.99 -6.54 16.96
CA GLU A 249 -17.29 -6.14 17.46
C GLU A 249 -18.12 -7.36 17.90
N HIS A 250 -18.14 -8.41 17.09
CA HIS A 250 -18.80 -9.66 17.44
C HIS A 250 -18.22 -10.30 18.71
N GLU A 251 -16.90 -10.39 18.83
CA GLU A 251 -16.24 -10.91 20.04
C GLU A 251 -16.56 -10.06 21.29
N GLN A 252 -16.61 -8.74 21.15
CA GLN A 252 -17.01 -7.84 22.24
C GLN A 252 -18.46 -8.07 22.65
N ASN A 253 -19.37 -8.12 21.67
CA ASN A 253 -20.80 -8.35 21.89
C ASN A 253 -21.06 -9.72 22.52
N GLN A 254 -20.36 -10.77 22.08
CA GLN A 254 -20.47 -12.10 22.68
C GLN A 254 -20.06 -12.09 24.15
N ARG A 255 -18.89 -11.51 24.48
CA ARG A 255 -18.44 -11.41 25.88
C ARG A 255 -19.39 -10.58 26.75
N GLN A 256 -19.96 -9.51 26.22
CA GLN A 256 -20.96 -8.72 26.92
C GLN A 256 -22.26 -9.52 27.14
N LYS A 257 -22.74 -10.26 26.13
CA LYS A 257 -23.89 -11.16 26.25
C LYS A 257 -23.66 -12.24 27.32
N GLU A 258 -22.51 -12.91 27.31
CA GLU A 258 -22.14 -13.87 28.35
C GLU A 258 -22.12 -13.25 29.75
N ARG A 259 -21.52 -12.06 29.90
CA ARG A 259 -21.49 -11.35 31.18
C ARG A 259 -22.90 -10.99 31.68
N THR A 260 -23.75 -10.47 30.80
CA THR A 260 -25.14 -10.11 31.17
C THR A 260 -25.96 -11.34 31.53
N ALA A 261 -25.79 -12.46 30.82
CA ALA A 261 -26.43 -13.74 31.15
C ALA A 261 -25.98 -14.24 32.54
N ASN A 262 -24.67 -14.25 32.81
CA ASN A 262 -24.13 -14.67 34.12
C ASN A 262 -24.59 -13.78 35.28
N LEU A 263 -24.73 -12.47 35.05
CA LEU A 263 -25.27 -11.54 36.05
C LEU A 263 -26.75 -11.80 36.31
N LYS A 264 -27.55 -12.04 35.27
CA LYS A 264 -28.98 -12.41 35.40
C LYS A 264 -29.13 -13.74 36.16
N GLU A 265 -28.35 -14.76 35.81
CA GLU A 265 -28.36 -16.04 36.50
C GLU A 265 -27.99 -15.89 37.98
N ARG A 266 -26.95 -15.10 38.29
CA ARG A 266 -26.57 -14.80 39.67
C ARG A 266 -27.67 -14.09 40.44
N ALA A 267 -28.37 -13.13 39.81
CA ALA A 267 -29.50 -12.44 40.43
C ALA A 267 -30.66 -13.40 40.71
N GLN A 268 -31.01 -14.27 39.76
CA GLN A 268 -32.06 -15.28 39.94
C GLN A 268 -31.69 -16.30 41.02
N LYS A 269 -30.45 -16.80 41.03
CA LYS A 269 -29.95 -17.70 42.10
C LYS A 269 -30.07 -17.06 43.48
N LYS A 270 -29.76 -15.76 43.63
CA LYS A 270 -29.95 -15.03 44.89
C LYS A 270 -31.43 -14.96 45.28
N LYS A 271 -32.33 -14.64 44.34
CA LYS A 271 -33.80 -14.62 44.59
C LYS A 271 -34.31 -15.99 45.02
N ASN A 272 -33.98 -17.04 44.26
CA ASN A 272 -34.37 -18.42 44.56
C ASN A 272 -33.83 -18.90 45.90
N THR A 273 -32.60 -18.51 46.26
CA THR A 273 -32.02 -18.86 47.58
C THR A 273 -32.75 -18.16 48.72
N LYS A 274 -33.16 -16.89 48.54
CA LYS A 274 -33.99 -16.17 49.52
C LYS A 274 -35.36 -16.82 49.67
N LEU A 275 -36.04 -17.14 48.57
CA LEU A 275 -37.32 -17.86 48.57
C LEU A 275 -37.21 -19.20 49.30
N LYS A 276 -36.20 -20.02 48.97
CA LYS A 276 -35.93 -21.29 49.67
C LYS A 276 -35.69 -21.12 51.18
N LYS A 277 -35.00 -20.05 51.59
CA LYS A 277 -34.78 -19.76 53.03
C LYS A 277 -36.07 -19.34 53.74
N LEU A 278 -36.94 -18.57 53.09
CA LEU A 278 -38.25 -18.21 53.62
C LEU A 278 -39.19 -19.43 53.71
N ALA A 279 -39.12 -20.34 52.72
CA ALA A 279 -39.82 -21.63 52.72
C ALA A 279 -39.52 -22.43 53.98
N LYS A 280 -38.23 -22.69 54.21
CA LYS A 280 -37.74 -23.46 55.35
C LYS A 280 -38.10 -22.84 56.70
N LYS A 281 -38.35 -21.54 56.70
CA LYS A 281 -38.70 -20.75 57.88
C LYS A 281 -40.22 -20.63 58.11
N GLY A 282 -41.04 -21.36 57.34
CA GLY A 282 -42.51 -21.39 57.45
C GLY A 282 -43.20 -20.11 56.99
N ARG A 283 -42.50 -19.23 56.26
CA ARG A 283 -42.97 -17.88 55.90
C ARG A 283 -43.34 -17.76 54.42
N ILE A 284 -43.70 -18.88 53.77
CA ILE A 284 -44.14 -18.86 52.37
C ILE A 284 -45.65 -18.70 52.29
N ILE A 285 -46.04 -17.67 51.55
CA ILE A 285 -47.40 -17.38 51.10
C ILE A 285 -47.71 -18.34 49.93
N PRO A 286 -48.76 -19.17 50.01
CA PRO A 286 -49.19 -19.98 48.88
C PRO A 286 -49.62 -19.08 47.71
N GLY A 287 -49.02 -19.23 46.53
CA GLY A 287 -49.45 -18.54 45.30
C GLY A 287 -48.39 -17.79 44.48
N PHE A 288 -47.08 -18.00 44.72
CA PHE A 288 -46.01 -17.50 43.85
C PHE A 288 -44.93 -18.56 43.62
#